data_AF-A0A6C0KYG8-F1
#
_entry.id   AF-A0A6C0KYG8-F1
#
_cell.length_a   1.000
_cell.length_b   1.000
_cell.length_c   1.000
_cell.angle_alpha   90.00
_cell.angle_beta   90.00
_cell.angle_gamma   90.00
#
_symmetry.space_group_name_H-M   'P 1'
#
loop_
_entity.id
_entity.type
_entity.pdbx_description
1 polymer ?
#
loop_
_entity_poly.entity_id
_entity_poly.type
_entity_poly.pdbx_seq_one_letter_code
_entity_poly.pdbx_strand_id
1 'polypeptide(L)'
;MKKIQNTNNNMKKGAKEWKWSIGEPYQRSARFRKSQEDFDEEKLDFDREMEEYNNINKKSAYEQAFLTENDNWGINYFGSSSSSNSFSLQTTNKREETSNKMAEREMVGQVGFNPFLANNSYIDDVNVQENFLKPISTSSEREKYLENNK
;
A
#
# COMPACT_ATOMS: atom_id res chain seq x y z
N MET A 1 -58.72 -47.44 22.68
CA MET A 1 -57.84 -47.64 21.50
C MET A 1 -57.33 -46.29 21.03
N LYS A 2 -56.05 -45.96 21.27
CA LYS A 2 -55.42 -44.72 20.75
C LYS A 2 -54.41 -45.14 19.68
N LYS A 3 -54.64 -44.73 18.43
CA LYS A 3 -53.74 -44.98 17.30
C LYS A 3 -52.51 -44.09 17.46
N ILE A 4 -51.33 -44.72 17.51
CA ILE A 4 -50.04 -44.03 17.44
C ILE A 4 -49.84 -43.65 15.96
N GLN A 5 -49.89 -42.36 15.65
CA GLN A 5 -49.53 -41.84 14.33
C GLN A 5 -48.02 -41.65 14.30
N ASN A 6 -47.37 -42.42 13.43
CA ASN A 6 -45.92 -42.42 13.23
C ASN A 6 -45.57 -41.27 12.25
N THR A 7 -44.97 -40.19 12.73
CA THR A 7 -44.50 -39.10 11.87
C THR A 7 -43.01 -39.29 11.55
N ASN A 8 -42.75 -39.83 10.36
CA ASN A 8 -41.41 -39.97 9.80
C ASN A 8 -40.77 -38.60 9.57
N ASN A 9 -39.77 -38.24 10.37
CA ASN A 9 -38.94 -37.06 10.14
C ASN A 9 -38.03 -37.29 8.93
N ASN A 10 -38.47 -36.80 7.78
CA ASN A 10 -37.71 -36.86 6.55
C ASN A 10 -36.74 -35.67 6.49
N MET A 11 -35.54 -35.83 7.06
CA MET A 11 -34.45 -34.84 6.94
C MET A 11 -33.98 -34.80 5.48
N LYS A 12 -34.48 -33.83 4.71
CA LYS A 12 -33.87 -33.44 3.44
C LYS A 12 -32.44 -32.96 3.73
N LYS A 13 -31.43 -33.76 3.35
CA LYS A 13 -30.03 -33.33 3.30
C LYS A 13 -29.89 -32.30 2.18
N GLY A 14 -30.15 -31.04 2.48
CA GLY A 14 -29.82 -29.92 1.60
C GLY A 14 -28.29 -29.83 1.42
N ALA A 15 -27.84 -29.51 0.21
CA ALA A 15 -26.43 -29.31 -0.09
C ALA A 15 -25.87 -28.21 0.82
N LYS A 16 -24.72 -28.49 1.45
CA LYS A 16 -24.01 -27.52 2.30
C LYS A 16 -23.39 -26.46 1.39
N GLU A 17 -24.11 -25.35 1.21
CA GLU A 17 -23.58 -24.19 0.51
C GLU A 17 -22.41 -23.58 1.29
N TRP A 18 -21.32 -23.29 0.58
CA TRP A 18 -20.16 -22.62 1.15
C TRP A 18 -20.40 -21.12 1.13
N LYS A 19 -20.57 -20.53 2.32
CA LYS A 19 -20.69 -19.09 2.49
C LYS A 19 -19.45 -18.54 3.20
N TRP A 20 -18.93 -17.45 2.65
CA TRP A 20 -17.70 -16.80 3.13
C TRP A 20 -17.91 -15.94 4.38
N SER A 21 -19.15 -15.75 4.83
CA SER A 21 -19.45 -15.06 6.09
C SER A 21 -20.73 -15.61 6.74
N ILE A 22 -20.84 -15.42 8.05
CA ILE A 22 -21.97 -15.87 8.88
C ILE A 22 -23.20 -14.95 8.69
N GLY A 23 -23.08 -13.88 7.91
CA GLY A 23 -24.13 -12.89 7.67
C GLY A 23 -24.26 -11.85 8.78
N GLU A 24 -23.35 -11.86 9.75
CA GLU A 24 -23.32 -10.83 10.80
C GLU A 24 -22.81 -9.50 10.24
N PRO A 25 -23.40 -8.37 10.66
CA PRO A 25 -22.90 -7.06 10.29
C PRO A 25 -21.50 -6.85 10.84
N TYR A 26 -20.58 -6.39 10.00
CA TYR A 26 -19.22 -6.07 10.43
C TYR A 26 -19.23 -4.95 11.49
N GLN A 27 -18.45 -5.13 12.54
CA GLN A 27 -18.22 -4.09 13.53
C GLN A 27 -17.11 -3.16 13.06
N ARG A 28 -17.33 -1.84 13.15
CA ARG A 28 -16.29 -0.84 12.91
C ARG A 28 -15.58 -0.57 14.23
N SER A 29 -14.25 -0.54 14.21
CA SER A 29 -13.48 -0.01 15.35
C SER A 29 -13.82 1.46 15.56
N ALA A 30 -13.85 1.90 16.81
CA ALA A 30 -13.96 3.32 17.14
C ALA A 30 -12.72 4.03 16.57
N ARG A 31 -12.92 4.95 15.62
CA ARG A 31 -11.84 5.78 15.10
C ARG A 31 -11.46 6.77 16.20
N PHE A 32 -10.29 6.59 16.80
CA PHE A 32 -9.73 7.56 17.72
C PHE A 32 -9.53 8.87 16.95
N ARG A 33 -10.23 9.92 17.35
CA ARG A 33 -9.98 11.28 16.85
C ARG A 33 -9.01 11.90 17.83
N LYS A 34 -7.75 12.00 17.40
CA LYS A 34 -6.70 12.68 18.14
C LYS A 34 -7.09 14.15 18.31
N SER A 35 -6.97 14.68 19.52
CA SER A 35 -7.34 16.07 19.82
C SER A 35 -6.33 17.02 19.17
N GLN A 36 -6.70 18.29 18.95
CA GLN A 36 -5.75 19.29 18.44
C GLN A 36 -4.55 19.46 19.38
N GLU A 37 -4.79 19.39 20.70
CA GLU A 37 -3.75 19.47 21.72
C GLU A 37 -2.75 18.31 21.61
N ASP A 38 -3.24 17.10 21.32
CA ASP A 38 -2.38 15.91 21.13
C ASP A 38 -1.50 16.02 19.87
N PHE A 39 -1.93 16.77 18.85
CA PHE A 39 -1.13 17.03 17.65
C PHE A 39 -0.05 18.08 17.90
N ASP A 40 -0.38 19.12 18.65
CA ASP A 40 0.54 20.21 18.97
C ASP A 40 1.65 19.71 19.90
N GLU A 41 1.34 18.84 20.86
CA GLU A 41 2.32 18.20 21.75
C GLU A 41 3.29 17.27 20.99
N GLU A 42 2.77 16.41 20.11
CA GLU A 42 3.60 15.53 19.27
C GLU A 42 4.53 16.31 18.34
N LYS A 43 4.06 17.44 17.79
CA LYS A 43 4.89 18.32 16.95
C LYS A 43 6.02 18.96 17.76
N LEU A 44 5.75 19.42 18.98
CA LEU A 44 6.76 20.03 19.84
C LEU A 44 7.86 19.05 20.24
N ASP A 45 7.50 17.80 20.55
CA ASP A 45 8.47 16.77 20.89
C ASP A 45 9.31 16.37 19.68
N PHE A 46 8.71 16.28 18.49
CA PHE A 46 9.42 16.04 17.25
C PHE A 46 10.44 17.16 16.93
N ASP A 47 10.04 18.42 17.08
CA ASP A 47 10.91 19.57 16.84
C ASP A 47 12.09 19.59 17.83
N ARG A 48 11.85 19.22 19.10
CA ARG A 48 12.90 19.11 20.14
C ARG A 48 13.92 18.01 19.82
N GLU A 49 13.45 16.82 19.46
CA GLU A 49 14.33 15.69 19.10
C GLU A 49 15.18 16.03 17.87
N MET A 50 14.59 16.70 16.87
CA MET A 50 15.27 17.16 15.67
C MET A 50 16.39 18.17 15.99
N GLU A 51 16.16 19.12 16.90
CA GLU A 51 17.18 20.07 17.34
C GLU A 51 18.34 19.38 18.07
N GLU A 52 18.04 18.42 18.96
CA GLU A 52 19.04 17.66 19.67
C GLU A 52 19.93 16.85 18.71
N TYR A 53 19.33 16.15 17.75
CA TYR A 53 20.06 15.42 16.72
C TYR A 53 20.97 16.33 15.89
N ASN A 54 20.45 17.49 15.47
CA ASN A 54 21.23 18.45 14.70
C ASN A 54 22.41 19.02 15.51
N ASN A 55 22.23 19.25 16.80
CA ASN A 55 23.30 19.73 17.68
C ASN A 55 24.37 18.66 17.91
N ILE A 56 23.98 17.39 18.12
CA ILE A 56 24.90 16.25 18.22
C ILE A 56 25.70 16.10 16.92
N ASN A 57 25.03 16.16 15.78
CA ASN A 57 25.68 15.99 14.48
C ASN A 57 26.66 17.13 14.16
N LYS A 58 26.30 18.39 14.49
CA LYS A 58 27.21 19.53 14.38
C LYS A 58 28.45 19.38 15.25
N LYS A 59 28.28 18.93 16.50
CA LYS A 59 29.39 18.70 17.42
C LYS A 59 30.29 17.57 16.92
N SER A 60 29.71 16.45 16.49
CA SER A 60 30.43 15.31 15.92
C SER A 60 31.20 15.70 14.65
N ALA A 61 30.58 16.46 13.74
CA ALA A 61 31.25 16.94 12.53
C ALA A 61 32.42 17.89 12.84
N TYR A 62 32.27 18.76 13.84
CA TYR A 62 33.34 19.65 14.28
C TYR A 62 34.51 18.88 14.91
N GLU A 63 34.24 17.87 15.74
CA GLU A 63 35.25 16.98 16.32
C GLU A 63 35.98 16.15 15.25
N GLN A 64 35.24 15.63 14.26
CA GLN A 64 35.82 14.90 13.14
C GLN A 64 36.72 15.78 12.26
N ALA A 65 36.38 17.06 12.07
CA ALA A 65 37.20 17.97 11.27
C ALA A 65 38.64 18.08 11.80
N PHE A 66 38.85 18.07 13.11
CA PHE A 66 40.20 18.07 13.71
C PHE A 66 40.96 16.74 13.55
N LEU A 67 40.27 15.64 13.24
CA LEU A 67 40.87 14.32 13.04
C LEU A 67 41.18 14.04 11.56
N THR A 68 40.66 14.85 10.63
CA THR A 68 40.83 14.64 9.17
C THR A 68 42.22 14.96 8.63
N GLU A 69 43.08 15.56 9.44
CA GLU A 69 44.41 16.00 9.00
C GLU A 69 45.41 14.84 8.83
N ASN A 70 45.08 13.63 9.32
CA ASN A 70 46.04 12.52 9.34
C ASN A 70 45.51 11.13 8.91
N ASP A 71 44.31 11.02 8.33
CA ASP A 71 43.74 9.71 7.99
C ASP A 71 43.47 9.52 6.48
N ASN A 72 44.54 9.18 5.77
CA ASN A 72 44.44 8.28 4.65
C ASN A 72 44.12 6.88 5.22
N TRP A 73 42.82 6.61 5.50
CA TRP A 73 42.21 5.29 5.86
C TRP A 73 41.89 4.97 7.34
N GLY A 74 41.15 5.82 8.05
CA GLY A 74 40.65 5.55 9.41
C GLY A 74 39.56 4.46 9.57
N ILE A 75 39.28 3.62 8.56
CA ILE A 75 38.28 2.52 8.64
C ILE A 75 38.91 1.12 8.67
N ASN A 76 40.24 1.00 8.60
CA ASN A 76 40.92 -0.31 8.56
C ASN A 76 41.59 -0.77 9.86
N TYR A 77 41.55 0.01 10.96
CA TYR A 77 42.34 -0.32 12.17
C TYR A 77 41.57 -0.68 13.45
N PHE A 78 40.26 -0.94 13.39
CA PHE A 78 39.51 -1.42 14.58
C PHE A 78 38.82 -2.79 14.42
N GLY A 79 38.90 -3.44 13.25
CA GLY A 79 38.22 -4.73 13.01
C GLY A 79 39.12 -5.94 12.77
N SER A 80 40.42 -5.77 12.57
CA SER A 80 41.31 -6.83 12.05
C SER A 80 42.03 -7.62 13.14
N SER A 81 41.29 -8.06 14.15
CA SER A 81 41.79 -9.01 15.14
C SER A 81 40.75 -10.08 15.43
N SER A 82 40.30 -10.79 14.40
CA SER A 82 39.97 -12.22 14.46
C SER A 82 39.34 -12.70 13.16
N SER A 83 39.85 -13.85 12.70
CA SER A 83 39.18 -14.77 11.78
C SER A 83 39.25 -14.46 10.28
N SER A 84 40.27 -15.05 9.67
CA SER A 84 40.15 -15.90 8.48
C SER A 84 38.77 -15.96 7.81
N ASN A 85 38.62 -15.28 6.68
CA ASN A 85 38.30 -15.89 5.38
C ASN A 85 37.94 -14.80 4.37
N SER A 86 38.77 -14.70 3.33
CA SER A 86 38.39 -14.44 1.94
C SER A 86 37.03 -13.78 1.71
N PHE A 87 36.98 -12.46 1.79
CA PHE A 87 36.11 -11.67 0.91
C PHE A 87 36.98 -10.59 0.33
N SER A 88 37.20 -10.66 -0.97
CA SER A 88 37.71 -9.55 -1.75
C SER A 88 36.94 -8.30 -1.34
N LEU A 89 37.61 -7.35 -0.70
CA LEU A 89 37.16 -5.97 -0.68
C LEU A 89 37.20 -5.47 -2.14
N GLN A 90 36.24 -5.90 -2.95
CA GLN A 90 35.70 -4.99 -3.94
C GLN A 90 35.10 -3.87 -3.13
N THR A 91 35.87 -2.80 -2.97
CA THR A 91 35.43 -1.51 -2.46
C THR A 91 34.44 -0.93 -3.45
N THR A 92 33.29 -1.58 -3.66
CA THR A 92 32.17 -0.90 -4.32
C THR A 92 31.79 0.21 -3.36
N ASN A 93 31.92 1.44 -3.83
CA ASN A 93 31.53 2.60 -3.06
C ASN A 93 30.04 2.47 -2.78
N LYS A 94 29.65 2.12 -1.55
CA LYS A 94 28.24 1.92 -1.17
C LYS A 94 27.37 3.13 -1.54
N ARG A 95 27.95 4.32 -1.61
CA ARG A 95 27.30 5.56 -2.09
C ARG A 95 26.99 5.52 -3.59
N GLU A 96 27.92 5.04 -4.39
CA GLU A 96 27.74 4.92 -5.85
C GLU A 96 26.78 3.79 -6.19
N GLU A 97 26.89 2.65 -5.50
CA GLU A 97 26.00 1.51 -5.69
C GLU A 97 24.54 1.86 -5.37
N THR A 98 24.30 2.63 -4.29
CA THR A 98 22.96 3.13 -3.98
C THR A 98 22.48 4.14 -5.02
N SER A 99 23.34 5.03 -5.50
CA SER A 99 23.01 5.99 -6.56
C SER A 99 22.61 5.29 -7.86
N ASN A 100 23.34 4.24 -8.26
CA ASN A 100 23.02 3.44 -9.44
C ASN A 100 21.68 2.70 -9.25
N LYS A 101 21.47 2.07 -8.09
CA LYS A 101 20.20 1.41 -7.75
C LYS A 101 19.01 2.38 -7.71
N MET A 102 19.22 3.65 -7.38
CA MET A 102 18.20 4.70 -7.44
C MET A 102 17.91 5.12 -8.88
N ALA A 103 18.96 5.24 -9.70
CA ALA A 103 18.86 5.63 -11.10
C ALA A 103 18.19 4.55 -11.96
N GLU A 104 18.38 3.27 -11.61
CA GLU A 104 17.74 2.12 -12.26
C GLU A 104 16.29 1.88 -11.81
N ARG A 105 15.74 2.69 -10.89
CA ARG A 105 14.35 2.51 -10.47
C ARG A 105 13.41 2.83 -11.61
N GLU A 106 12.68 1.82 -12.05
CA GLU A 106 11.51 2.02 -12.92
C GLU A 106 10.41 2.76 -12.14
N MET A 107 9.65 3.59 -12.84
CA MET A 107 8.47 4.24 -12.26
C MET A 107 7.43 3.16 -11.92
N VAL A 108 7.36 2.77 -10.65
CA VAL A 108 6.28 1.91 -10.15
C VAL A 108 5.00 2.74 -10.10
N GLY A 109 3.90 2.17 -10.61
CA GLY A 109 2.63 2.87 -10.82
C GLY A 109 2.14 3.67 -9.60
N GLN A 110 1.53 4.82 -9.89
CA GLN A 110 1.04 5.76 -8.89
C GLN A 110 -0.04 5.13 -7.98
N VAL A 111 0.01 5.49 -6.68
CA VAL A 111 -1.03 5.14 -5.71
C VAL A 111 -2.36 5.77 -6.15
N GLY A 112 -3.43 4.96 -6.22
CA GLY A 112 -4.76 5.40 -6.68
C GLY A 112 -5.18 4.83 -8.03
N PHE A 113 -4.43 3.89 -8.59
CA PHE A 113 -4.83 3.18 -9.80
C PHE A 113 -6.06 2.31 -9.54
N ASN A 114 -7.14 2.54 -10.31
CA ASN A 114 -8.33 1.72 -10.21
C ASN A 114 -8.07 0.37 -10.89
N PRO A 115 -8.06 -0.77 -10.15
CA PRO A 115 -7.75 -2.08 -10.71
C PRO A 115 -8.77 -2.55 -11.75
N PHE A 116 -9.94 -1.92 -11.82
CA PHE A 116 -10.98 -2.20 -12.80
C PHE A 116 -10.84 -1.37 -14.09
N LEU A 117 -10.08 -0.26 -14.04
CA LEU A 117 -9.78 0.59 -15.21
C LEU A 117 -8.36 0.33 -15.73
N ALA A 118 -7.74 -0.77 -15.32
CA ALA A 118 -6.33 -1.02 -15.56
C ALA A 118 -5.97 -1.17 -17.04
N ASN A 119 -6.90 -1.77 -17.80
CA ASN A 119 -6.67 -2.18 -19.17
C ASN A 119 -7.63 -1.51 -20.17
N ASN A 120 -8.58 -0.70 -19.69
CA ASN A 120 -9.61 -0.07 -20.53
C ASN A 120 -9.80 1.40 -20.14
N SER A 121 -10.00 2.27 -21.14
CA SER A 121 -10.32 3.67 -20.88
C SER A 121 -11.73 3.76 -20.29
N TYR A 122 -11.93 4.60 -19.27
CA TYR A 122 -13.27 4.86 -18.72
C TYR A 122 -14.28 5.27 -19.82
N ILE A 123 -13.80 5.95 -20.86
CA ILE A 123 -14.60 6.36 -22.02
C ILE A 123 -15.15 5.14 -22.77
N ASP A 124 -14.36 4.07 -22.89
CA ASP A 124 -14.78 2.86 -23.58
C ASP A 124 -15.86 2.12 -22.78
N ASP A 125 -15.73 2.07 -21.46
CA ASP A 125 -16.76 1.49 -20.58
C ASP A 125 -18.07 2.28 -20.63
N VAL A 126 -17.99 3.62 -20.66
CA VAL A 126 -19.16 4.49 -20.83
C VAL A 126 -19.84 4.24 -22.18
N ASN A 127 -19.07 4.13 -23.26
CA ASN A 127 -19.61 3.83 -24.58
C ASN A 127 -20.32 2.47 -24.63
N VAL A 128 -19.73 1.43 -24.02
CA VAL A 128 -20.37 0.11 -23.90
C VAL A 128 -21.66 0.20 -23.08
N GLN A 129 -21.67 0.98 -22.00
CA GLN A 129 -22.84 1.18 -21.17
C GLN A 129 -23.99 1.86 -21.92
N GLU A 130 -23.72 2.93 -22.67
CA GLU A 130 -24.71 3.63 -23.49
C GLU A 130 -25.28 2.73 -24.59
N ASN A 131 -24.42 1.91 -25.23
CA ASN A 131 -24.80 1.10 -26.39
C ASN A 131 -25.54 -0.19 -26.02
N PHE A 132 -25.24 -0.82 -24.87
CA PHE A 132 -25.74 -2.17 -24.57
C PHE A 132 -26.44 -2.31 -23.22
N LEU A 133 -26.15 -1.45 -22.24
CA LEU A 133 -26.65 -1.61 -20.87
C LEU A 133 -27.81 -0.68 -20.52
N LYS A 134 -28.06 0.34 -21.35
CA LYS A 134 -29.23 1.22 -21.17
C LYS A 134 -30.39 0.76 -22.05
N PRO A 135 -31.62 0.75 -21.53
CA PRO A 135 -32.79 0.47 -22.34
C PRO A 135 -32.97 1.56 -23.42
N ILE A 136 -33.47 1.17 -24.59
CA ILE A 136 -33.70 2.03 -25.76
C ILE A 136 -34.62 3.23 -25.42
N SER A 137 -35.37 3.16 -24.31
CA SER A 137 -36.20 4.27 -23.83
C SER A 137 -35.43 5.53 -23.44
N THR A 138 -34.13 5.42 -23.14
CA THR A 138 -33.29 6.52 -22.65
C THR A 138 -32.12 6.89 -23.56
N SER A 139 -31.84 6.13 -24.62
CA SER A 139 -30.74 6.41 -25.55
C SER A 139 -31.24 7.28 -26.73
N SER A 140 -30.32 8.06 -27.31
CA SER A 140 -30.57 8.91 -28.48
C SER A 140 -31.03 8.12 -29.72
N GLU A 141 -30.91 6.79 -29.70
CA GLU A 141 -31.40 5.91 -30.78
C GLU A 141 -32.93 5.94 -30.88
N ARG A 142 -33.66 6.25 -29.81
CA ARG A 142 -35.12 6.44 -29.86
C ARG A 142 -35.55 7.42 -30.94
N GLU A 143 -34.81 8.50 -31.13
CA GLU A 143 -35.10 9.52 -32.15
C GLU A 143 -34.92 8.95 -33.57
N LYS A 144 -33.87 8.16 -33.80
CA LYS A 144 -33.61 7.51 -35.10
C LYS A 144 -34.61 6.39 -35.43
N TYR A 145 -35.06 5.62 -34.43
CA TYR A 145 -36.10 4.60 -34.62
C TYR A 145 -37.48 5.19 -34.95
N LEU A 146 -37.77 6.40 -34.47
CA LEU A 146 -39.00 7.13 -34.78
C LEU A 146 -38.96 7.78 -36.18
N GLU A 147 -37.79 8.23 -36.63
CA GLU A 147 -37.59 8.77 -37.99
C GLU A 147 -37.66 7.68 -39.07
N ASN A 148 -37.13 6.49 -38.81
CA ASN A 148 -37.15 5.38 -39.77
C ASN A 148 -38.50 4.64 -39.87
N ASN A 149 -39.45 4.90 -38.95
CA ASN A 149 -40.80 4.33 -38.96
C ASN A 149 -41.90 5.34 -39.35
N LYS A 150 -41.50 6.51 -39.87
CA LYS A 150 -42.40 7.46 -40.55
C LYS A 150 -42.29 7.28 -42.06
#